data_AF-A0A519NA30-F1
#
_entry.id   AF-A0A519NA30-F1
#
_cell.length_a   1.000
_cell.length_b   1.000
_cell.length_c   1.000
_cell.angle_alpha   90.00
_cell.angle_beta   90.00
_cell.angle_gamma   90.00
#
_symmetry.space_group_name_H-M   'P 1'
#
loop_
_entity.id
_entity.type
_entity.pdbx_description
1 polymer ?
#
loop_
_entity_poly.entity_id
_entity_poly.type
_entity_poly.pdbx_seq_one_letter_code
_entity_poly.pdbx_strand_id
1 'polypeptide(L)'
;MDKIFDPVYRKEYMDGYVFGSNPFLGGDMSYSGEAFSNGFYSGRHNYESNNGPISLGIPQKLLNNEVLEDFMLAGMLGMSIDLDGFNDFQIKVIGKWYMSGVEKYDPSEWMDLFAFLESEAIFVEYR
;
A
#
# COMPACT_ATOMS: atom_id res chain seq x y z
N MET A 1 7.93 23.80 12.88
CA MET A 1 8.70 22.88 12.02
C MET A 1 9.84 22.19 12.76
N ASP A 2 10.04 22.40 14.06
CA ASP A 2 11.24 21.87 14.76
C ASP A 2 11.11 20.43 15.28
N LYS A 3 9.88 19.96 15.52
CA LYS A 3 9.62 18.63 16.11
C LYS A 3 10.03 17.45 15.21
N ILE A 4 10.15 17.65 13.90
CA ILE A 4 10.49 16.57 12.95
C ILE A 4 11.96 16.15 13.03
N PHE A 5 12.83 17.02 13.52
CA PHE A 5 14.25 16.74 13.75
C PHE A 5 14.52 16.14 15.13
N ASP A 6 13.53 16.15 16.03
CA ASP A 6 13.62 15.49 17.32
C ASP A 6 13.47 13.97 17.14
N PRO A 7 14.50 13.16 17.50
CA PRO A 7 14.46 11.72 17.34
C PRO A 7 13.41 11.04 18.24
N VAL A 8 13.11 11.60 19.41
CA VAL A 8 12.09 11.06 20.33
C VAL A 8 10.70 11.28 19.72
N TYR A 9 10.40 12.51 19.29
CA TYR A 9 9.15 12.81 18.61
C TYR A 9 8.97 11.94 17.36
N ARG A 10 10.01 11.78 16.54
CA ARG A 10 9.95 10.95 15.32
C ARG A 10 9.66 9.50 15.66
N LYS A 11 10.32 8.94 16.68
CA LYS A 11 10.08 7.57 17.10
C LYS A 11 8.63 7.38 17.55
N GLU A 12 8.15 8.23 18.45
CA GLU A 12 6.77 8.15 18.94
C GLU A 12 5.74 8.32 17.81
N TYR A 13 5.99 9.24 16.87
CA TYR A 13 5.17 9.40 15.68
C TYR A 13 5.13 8.12 14.83
N MET A 14 6.28 7.50 14.57
CA MET A 14 6.34 6.27 13.79
C MET A 14 5.65 5.10 14.49
N ASP A 15 5.83 4.99 15.81
CA ASP A 15 5.13 3.99 16.62
C ASP A 15 3.62 4.18 16.48
N GLY A 16 3.14 5.41 16.66
CA GLY A 16 1.73 5.76 16.45
C GLY A 16 1.25 5.41 15.04
N TYR A 17 2.02 5.76 14.01
CA TYR A 17 1.70 5.48 12.61
C TYR A 17 1.53 3.99 12.34
N VAL A 18 2.41 3.14 12.88
CA VAL A 18 2.32 1.68 12.73
C VAL A 18 1.03 1.14 13.36
N PHE A 19 0.68 1.60 14.57
CA PHE A 19 -0.59 1.22 15.22
C PHE A 19 -1.82 1.73 14.46
N GLY A 20 -1.77 2.96 13.97
CA GLY A 20 -2.83 3.54 13.16
C GLY A 20 -3.05 2.79 11.84
N SER A 21 -1.96 2.31 11.23
CA SER A 21 -1.99 1.66 9.92
C SER A 21 -2.41 0.19 9.97
N ASN A 22 -2.39 -0.45 11.14
CA ASN A 22 -2.71 -1.87 11.27
C ASN A 22 -3.69 -2.13 12.43
N PRO A 23 -4.98 -2.40 12.14
CA PRO A 23 -5.99 -2.62 13.17
C PRO A 23 -5.86 -3.97 13.89
N PHE A 24 -4.99 -4.88 13.43
CA PHE A 24 -4.73 -6.15 14.08
C PHE A 24 -3.65 -6.05 15.17
N LEU A 25 -2.91 -4.94 15.23
CA LEU A 25 -1.99 -4.68 16.32
C LEU A 25 -2.80 -4.30 17.56
N GLY A 26 -2.96 -5.24 18.49
CA GLY A 26 -3.50 -4.95 19.82
C GLY A 26 -2.62 -3.90 20.49
N GLY A 27 -3.14 -2.68 20.65
CA GLY A 27 -2.41 -1.57 21.23
C GLY A 27 -2.52 -1.57 22.75
N ASP A 28 -1.38 -1.48 23.43
CA ASP A 28 -1.36 -0.98 24.79
C ASP A 28 -1.63 0.52 24.73
N MET A 29 -2.86 0.94 25.03
CA MET A 29 -3.29 2.35 24.91
C MET A 29 -2.65 3.28 25.94
N SER A 30 -1.58 2.85 26.62
CA SER A 30 -0.82 3.67 27.57
C SER A 30 -0.01 4.78 26.92
N TYR A 31 0.12 4.80 25.59
CA TYR A 31 0.84 5.85 24.86
C TYR A 31 -0.04 7.09 24.67
N SER A 32 0.21 8.13 25.46
CA SER A 32 -0.58 9.37 25.48
C SER A 32 0.16 10.60 24.91
N GLY A 33 1.21 10.39 24.11
CA GLY A 33 2.00 11.48 23.53
C GLY A 33 1.32 12.17 22.35
N GLU A 34 1.56 13.47 22.18
CA GLU A 34 1.10 14.25 21.00
C GLU A 34 1.66 13.64 19.71
N ALA A 35 2.95 13.27 19.71
CA ALA A 35 3.62 12.68 18.56
C ALA A 35 2.97 11.35 18.14
N PHE A 36 2.78 10.45 19.11
CA PHE A 36 2.09 9.18 18.92
C PHE A 36 0.67 9.37 18.38
N SER A 37 -0.10 10.29 18.97
CA SER A 37 -1.48 10.56 18.54
C SER A 37 -1.52 11.06 17.08
N ASN A 38 -0.64 11.99 16.72
CA ASN A 38 -0.52 12.48 15.35
C ASN A 38 -0.13 11.37 14.37
N GLY A 39 0.83 10.52 14.75
CA GLY A 39 1.21 9.34 14.00
C GLY A 39 0.04 8.39 13.80
N PHE A 40 -0.68 8.07 14.88
CA PHE A 40 -1.85 7.19 14.85
C PHE A 40 -2.94 7.68 13.92
N TYR A 41 -3.31 8.96 13.99
CA TYR A 41 -4.32 9.51 13.08
C TYR A 41 -3.85 9.53 11.62
N SER A 42 -2.57 9.81 11.37
CA SER A 42 -2.00 9.73 10.03
C SER A 42 -2.01 8.31 9.47
N GLY A 43 -1.59 7.32 10.27
CA GLY A 43 -1.64 5.91 9.90
C GLY A 43 -3.07 5.41 9.71
N ARG A 44 -4.00 5.84 10.56
CA ARG A 44 -5.44 5.53 10.42
C ARG A 44 -6.00 6.07 9.12
N HIS A 45 -5.67 7.32 8.78
CA HIS A 45 -6.11 7.92 7.53
C HIS A 45 -5.56 7.16 6.32
N ASN A 46 -4.28 6.78 6.35
CA ASN A 46 -3.66 5.98 5.28
C ASN A 46 -4.29 4.58 5.16
N TYR A 47 -4.58 3.94 6.29
CA TYR A 47 -5.30 2.67 6.31
C TYR A 47 -6.68 2.82 5.65
N GLU A 48 -7.48 3.79 6.11
CA GLU A 48 -8.88 3.93 5.67
C GLU A 48 -8.99 4.40 4.22
N SER A 49 -8.00 5.13 3.69
CA SER A 49 -7.98 5.52 2.27
C SER A 49 -7.90 4.32 1.34
N ASN A 50 -7.25 3.24 1.78
CA ASN A 50 -7.06 2.02 0.98
C ASN A 50 -8.03 0.90 1.34
N ASN A 51 -8.43 0.80 2.61
CA ASN A 51 -9.16 -0.35 3.16
C ASN A 51 -10.62 -0.05 3.52
N GLY A 52 -11.00 1.23 3.56
CA GLY A 52 -12.29 1.70 4.03
C GLY A 52 -12.33 1.93 5.54
N PRO A 53 -13.41 2.55 6.06
CA PRO A 53 -13.54 2.84 7.48
C PRO A 53 -13.62 1.58 8.34
N ILE A 54 -12.90 1.53 9.46
CA ILE A 54 -12.98 0.37 10.39
C ILE A 54 -14.41 0.17 10.92
N SER A 55 -15.18 1.25 11.04
CA SER A 55 -16.57 1.19 11.50
C SER A 55 -17.46 0.30 10.61
N LEU A 56 -17.04 0.01 9.38
CA LEU A 56 -17.71 -0.90 8.44
C LEU A 56 -17.14 -2.32 8.47
N GLY A 57 -16.20 -2.61 9.37
CA GLY A 57 -15.49 -3.87 9.49
C GLY A 57 -14.06 -3.79 8.96
N ILE A 58 -13.23 -4.74 9.40
CA ILE A 58 -11.83 -4.89 8.95
C ILE A 58 -11.81 -5.94 7.83
N PRO A 59 -11.29 -5.63 6.62
CA PRO A 59 -11.19 -6.59 5.53
C PRO A 59 -10.22 -7.74 5.85
N GLN A 60 -10.40 -8.86 5.15
CA GLN A 60 -9.59 -10.07 5.36
C GLN A 60 -8.13 -9.86 4.94
N LYS A 61 -7.90 -9.22 3.79
CA LYS A 61 -6.57 -8.78 3.35
C LYS A 61 -6.45 -7.27 3.50
N LEU A 62 -5.27 -6.78 3.90
CA LEU A 62 -4.98 -5.35 3.92
C LEU A 62 -4.37 -4.92 2.59
N LEU A 63 -4.88 -3.82 2.07
CA LEU A 63 -4.35 -3.14 0.90
C LEU A 63 -3.39 -2.02 1.37
N ASN A 64 -2.15 -2.08 0.91
CA ASN A 64 -1.11 -1.07 1.13
C ASN A 64 -0.46 -0.72 -0.23
N ASN A 65 0.50 0.21 -0.22
CA ASN A 65 1.16 0.64 -1.46
C ASN A 65 1.97 -0.48 -2.11
N GLU A 66 2.59 -1.37 -1.33
CA GLU A 66 3.37 -2.51 -1.85
C GLU A 66 2.46 -3.45 -2.66
N VAL A 67 1.29 -3.82 -2.12
CA VAL A 67 0.30 -4.64 -2.82
C VAL A 67 -0.23 -3.93 -4.08
N LEU A 68 -0.43 -2.62 -4.02
CA LEU A 68 -0.87 -1.83 -5.18
C LEU A 68 0.20 -1.78 -6.28
N GLU A 69 1.47 -1.68 -5.91
CA GLU A 69 2.61 -1.74 -6.83
C GLU A 69 2.75 -3.14 -7.46
N ASP A 70 2.62 -4.20 -6.66
CA ASP A 70 2.63 -5.58 -7.16
C ASP A 70 1.50 -5.85 -8.16
N PHE A 71 0.28 -5.38 -7.88
CA PHE A 71 -0.85 -5.51 -8.80
C PHE A 71 -0.67 -4.69 -10.08
N MET A 72 -0.04 -3.53 -9.97
CA MET A 72 0.29 -2.72 -11.14
C MET A 72 1.30 -3.47 -12.03
N LEU A 73 2.40 -3.97 -11.46
CA LEU A 73 3.40 -4.75 -12.19
C LEU A 73 2.80 -5.99 -12.84
N ALA A 74 1.99 -6.75 -12.10
CA ALA A 74 1.29 -7.92 -12.64
C ALA A 74 0.40 -7.53 -13.84
N GLY A 75 -0.38 -6.47 -13.72
CA GLY A 75 -1.24 -5.98 -14.81
C GLY A 75 -0.46 -5.50 -16.03
N MET A 76 0.73 -4.92 -15.84
CA MET A 76 1.59 -4.49 -16.95
C MET A 76 2.27 -5.68 -17.65
N LEU A 77 2.56 -6.75 -16.91
CA LEU A 77 3.06 -8.02 -17.45
C LEU A 77 1.96 -8.91 -18.06
N GLY A 78 0.70 -8.46 -18.04
CA GLY A 78 -0.44 -9.24 -18.53
C GLY A 78 -0.80 -10.43 -17.64
N MET A 79 -0.35 -10.44 -16.39
CA MET A 79 -0.64 -11.48 -15.41
C MET A 79 -2.02 -11.25 -14.77
N SER A 80 -2.70 -12.34 -14.43
CA SER A 80 -3.92 -12.26 -13.60
C SER A 80 -3.56 -11.88 -12.16
N ILE A 81 -4.41 -11.08 -11.52
CA ILE A 81 -4.27 -10.72 -10.11
C ILE A 81 -5.30 -11.48 -9.26
N ASP A 82 -4.85 -12.02 -8.13
CA ASP A 82 -5.74 -12.64 -7.14
C ASP A 82 -6.39 -11.57 -6.27
N LEU A 83 -7.71 -11.39 -6.46
CA LEU A 83 -8.52 -10.45 -5.69
C LEU A 83 -9.26 -11.13 -4.52
N ASP A 84 -9.06 -12.43 -4.28
CA ASP A 84 -9.74 -13.12 -3.19
C ASP A 84 -9.34 -12.52 -1.84
N GLY A 85 -10.35 -12.24 -0.99
CA GLY A 85 -10.16 -11.64 0.33
C GLY A 85 -10.05 -10.12 0.35
N PHE A 86 -10.09 -9.45 -0.82
CA PHE A 86 -10.31 -8.00 -0.90
C PHE A 86 -11.81 -7.69 -1.03
N ASN A 87 -12.25 -6.62 -0.39
CA ASN A 87 -13.64 -6.18 -0.45
C ASN A 87 -13.90 -5.22 -1.64
N ASP A 88 -15.17 -4.93 -1.91
CA ASP A 88 -15.58 -4.04 -3.00
C ASP A 88 -14.96 -2.63 -2.94
N PHE A 89 -14.66 -2.13 -1.74
CA PHE A 89 -13.99 -0.84 -1.59
C PHE A 89 -12.54 -0.92 -2.07
N GLN A 90 -11.80 -1.93 -1.62
CA GLN A 90 -10.42 -2.18 -1.99
C GLN A 90 -10.29 -2.43 -3.49
N ILE A 91 -11.20 -3.20 -4.10
CA ILE A 91 -11.21 -3.44 -5.55
C ILE A 91 -11.37 -2.12 -6.32
N LYS A 92 -12.22 -1.20 -5.84
CA LYS A 92 -12.35 0.14 -6.46
C LYS A 92 -11.09 0.97 -6.29
N VAL A 93 -10.39 0.87 -5.15
CA VAL A 93 -9.12 1.55 -4.93
C VAL A 93 -8.06 1.01 -5.90
N ILE A 94 -7.93 -0.31 -6.02
CA ILE A 94 -7.01 -0.98 -6.96
C ILE A 94 -7.26 -0.51 -8.39
N GLY A 95 -8.53 -0.50 -8.84
CA GLY A 95 -8.88 -0.04 -10.19
C GLY A 95 -8.51 1.43 -10.45
N LYS A 96 -8.73 2.32 -9.48
CA LYS A 96 -8.32 3.73 -9.58
C LYS A 96 -6.80 3.88 -9.62
N TRP A 97 -6.10 3.15 -8.76
CA TRP A 97 -4.64 3.16 -8.71
C TRP A 97 -4.04 2.73 -10.05
N TYR A 98 -4.51 1.61 -10.59
CA TYR A 98 -4.08 1.10 -11.89
C TYR A 98 -4.29 2.12 -13.01
N MET A 99 -5.48 2.74 -13.09
CA MET A 99 -5.76 3.78 -14.09
C MET A 99 -4.82 4.99 -13.95
N SER A 100 -4.50 5.42 -12.73
CA SER A 100 -3.55 6.52 -12.48
C SER A 100 -2.09 6.15 -12.75
N GLY A 101 -1.76 4.85 -12.68
CA GLY A 101 -0.44 4.33 -12.99
C GLY A 101 -0.21 4.27 -14.49
N VAL A 102 -1.15 3.67 -15.24
CA VAL A 102 -1.07 3.53 -16.71
C VAL A 102 -0.88 4.86 -17.43
N GLU A 103 -1.46 5.96 -16.93
CA GLU A 103 -1.23 7.31 -17.47
C GLU A 103 0.22 7.80 -17.38
N LYS A 104 1.03 7.21 -16.49
CA LYS A 104 2.45 7.56 -16.27
C LYS A 104 3.41 6.65 -17.02
N TYR A 105 2.93 5.58 -17.66
CA TYR A 105 3.79 4.59 -18.32
C TYR A 105 3.67 4.69 -19.85
N ASP A 106 4.81 4.80 -20.53
CA ASP A 106 4.90 4.69 -21.98
C ASP A 106 4.97 3.19 -22.36
N PRO A 107 4.00 2.65 -23.11
CA PRO A 107 4.01 1.26 -23.57
C PRO A 107 5.25 0.89 -24.40
N SER A 108 5.97 1.86 -24.97
CA SER A 108 7.18 1.61 -25.74
C SER A 108 8.37 1.18 -24.86
N GLU A 109 8.45 1.65 -23.61
CA GLU A 109 9.49 1.23 -22.65
C GLU A 109 9.33 -0.26 -22.23
N TRP A 110 8.12 -0.81 -22.36
CA TRP A 110 7.84 -2.22 -22.04
C TRP A 110 8.40 -3.19 -23.08
N MET A 111 8.46 -2.79 -24.36
CA MET A 111 9.14 -3.60 -25.37
C MET A 111 10.64 -3.74 -25.04
N ASP A 112 11.26 -2.71 -24.47
CA ASP A 112 12.67 -2.75 -24.09
C ASP A 112 12.92 -3.66 -22.87
N LEU A 113 12.01 -3.69 -21.89
CA LEU A 113 12.12 -4.58 -20.74
C LEU A 113 11.97 -6.05 -21.13
N PHE A 114 10.98 -6.40 -21.95
CA PHE A 114 10.80 -7.78 -22.40
C PHE A 114 11.99 -8.25 -23.26
N ALA A 115 12.46 -7.40 -24.17
CA ALA A 115 13.66 -7.69 -24.96
C ALA A 115 14.90 -7.88 -24.07
N PHE A 116 15.04 -7.08 -23.01
CA PHE A 116 16.11 -7.23 -22.03
C PHE A 116 15.99 -8.55 -21.23
N LEU A 117 14.82 -8.86 -20.69
CA LEU A 117 14.59 -10.09 -19.91
C LEU A 117 14.81 -11.35 -20.75
N GLU A 118 14.38 -11.34 -22.02
CA GLU A 118 14.68 -12.40 -22.98
C GLU A 118 16.18 -12.53 -23.25
N SER A 119 16.90 -11.40 -23.35
CA SER A 119 18.35 -11.40 -23.55
C SER A 119 19.12 -11.99 -22.35
N GLU A 120 18.55 -11.90 -21.14
CA GLU A 120 19.08 -12.47 -19.90
C GLU A 120 18.59 -13.92 -19.65
N ALA A 121 17.89 -14.53 -20.61
CA ALA A 121 17.30 -15.87 -20.52
C ALA A 121 16.31 -16.05 -19.35
N ILE A 122 15.67 -14.96 -18.92
CA ILE A 122 14.60 -14.97 -17.92
C ILE A 122 13.28 -15.14 -18.66
N PHE A 123 12.78 -16.38 -18.70
CA PHE A 123 11.50 -16.70 -19.33
C PHE A 123 10.35 -16.54 -18.35
N VAL A 124 9.41 -15.67 -18.67
CA VAL A 124 8.14 -15.55 -17.93
C VAL A 124 7.23 -16.67 -18.44
N GLU A 125 7.06 -17.75 -17.65
CA GLU A 125 6.10 -18.80 -17.97
C GLU A 125 4.66 -18.32 -17.70
N TYR A 126 3.85 -18.27 -18.75
CA TYR A 126 2.42 -18.03 -18.64
C TYR A 126 1.70 -19.34 -18.26
N ARG A 127 1.06 -19.38 -17.09
CA ARG A 127 0.12 -20.43 -16.69
C ARG A 127 -1.26 -19.85 -16.46
#